data_AF-A0A7Y9BQN9-F1
#
_entry.id   AF-A0A7Y9BQN9-F1
#
_cell.length_a   1.000
_cell.length_b   1.000
_cell.length_c   1.000
_cell.angle_alpha   90.00
_cell.angle_beta   90.00
_cell.angle_gamma   90.00
#
_symmetry.space_group_name_H-M   'P 1'
#
loop_
_entity.id
_entity.type
_entity.pdbx_description
1 polymer ?
#
loop_
_entity_poly.entity_id
_entity_poly.type
_entity_poly.pdbx_seq_one_letter_code
_entity_poly.pdbx_strand_id
1 'polypeptide(L)'
;MTTTDFADEARSRLARLLSMADTTDPRLRARIEEYAATTPDPPPHGPHGIQTSGCPLCRRTMWRQRDLRVCAGCGHVEDVTT
;
A
#
# COMPACT_ATOMS: atom_id res chain seq x y z
N MET A 1 -6.20 34.22 0.26
CA MET A 1 -6.03 32.88 -0.33
C MET A 1 -4.60 32.75 -0.83
N THR A 2 -3.70 32.32 0.05
CA THR A 2 -2.33 31.99 -0.30
C THR A 2 -2.30 30.54 -0.78
N THR A 3 -1.50 30.26 -1.80
CA THR A 3 -1.38 28.98 -2.54
C THR A 3 -1.09 27.74 -1.68
N THR A 4 -0.81 27.92 -0.40
CA THR A 4 -0.48 26.88 0.59
C THR A 4 -1.67 25.99 0.98
N ASP A 5 -2.88 26.54 1.10
CA ASP A 5 -4.09 25.77 1.50
C ASP A 5 -4.50 24.73 0.45
N PHE A 6 -4.35 25.05 -0.83
CA PHE A 6 -4.74 24.14 -1.92
C PHE A 6 -3.73 22.97 -2.10
N ALA A 7 -2.49 23.17 -1.66
CA ALA A 7 -1.43 22.16 -1.68
C ALA A 7 -1.57 21.16 -0.50
N ASP A 8 -2.00 21.63 0.68
CA ASP A 8 -2.37 20.75 1.80
C ASP A 8 -3.63 19.92 1.48
N GLU A 9 -4.57 20.48 0.70
CA GLU A 9 -5.75 19.79 0.16
C GLU A 9 -5.45 18.83 -1.02
N ALA A 10 -4.23 18.80 -1.57
CA ALA A 10 -3.82 17.76 -2.53
C ALA A 10 -3.76 16.33 -1.91
N ARG A 11 -4.18 16.25 -0.64
CA ARG A 11 -4.61 15.12 0.19
C ARG A 11 -3.47 14.49 0.96
N SER A 12 -3.48 14.74 2.27
CA SER A 12 -2.79 13.87 3.21
C SER A 12 -3.09 12.42 2.83
N ARG A 13 -2.04 11.63 2.65
CA ARG A 13 -2.13 10.19 2.33
C ARG A 13 -3.13 9.48 3.24
N LEU A 14 -3.21 9.91 4.50
CA LEU A 14 -4.22 9.49 5.46
C LEU A 14 -5.66 9.74 4.99
N ALA A 15 -6.02 10.98 4.62
CA ALA A 15 -7.37 11.31 4.16
C ALA A 15 -7.78 10.48 2.95
N ARG A 16 -6.84 10.23 2.02
CA ARG A 16 -7.09 9.37 0.86
C ARG A 16 -7.30 7.91 1.25
N LEU A 17 -6.48 7.36 2.14
CA LEU A 17 -6.63 5.98 2.62
C LEU A 17 -7.95 5.78 3.37
N LEU A 18 -8.33 6.74 4.21
CA LEU A 18 -9.61 6.73 4.93
C LEU A 18 -10.80 6.79 3.98
N SER A 19 -10.74 7.66 2.96
CA SER A 19 -11.78 7.74 1.93
C SER A 19 -11.91 6.45 1.13
N MET A 20 -10.80 5.77 0.82
CA MET A 20 -10.84 4.49 0.10
C MET A 20 -11.37 3.34 0.95
N ALA A 21 -11.10 3.37 2.26
CA ALA A 21 -11.56 2.34 3.19
C ALA A 21 -13.07 2.43 3.47
N ASP A 22 -13.67 3.62 3.31
CA ASP A 22 -15.10 3.91 3.51
C ASP A 22 -15.68 3.19 4.74
N THR A 23 -15.02 3.40 5.88
CA THR A 23 -15.26 2.62 7.10
C THR A 23 -15.58 3.51 8.29
N THR A 24 -16.50 3.04 9.13
CA THR A 24 -16.81 3.62 10.45
C THR A 24 -16.19 2.82 11.60
N ASP A 25 -15.49 1.70 11.32
CA ASP A 25 -14.83 0.88 12.34
C ASP A 25 -13.62 1.64 12.93
N PRO A 26 -13.65 1.99 14.23
CA PRO A 26 -12.56 2.73 14.86
C PRO A 26 -11.24 1.93 14.88
N ARG A 27 -11.29 0.60 14.91
CA ARG A 27 -10.08 -0.24 14.91
C ARG A 27 -9.38 -0.23 13.56
N LEU A 28 -10.15 -0.33 12.47
CA LEU A 28 -9.61 -0.22 11.12
C LEU A 28 -9.07 1.20 10.87
N ARG A 29 -9.80 2.21 11.32
CA ARG A 29 -9.37 3.61 11.24
C ARG A 29 -8.02 3.84 11.94
N ALA A 30 -7.85 3.37 13.18
CA ALA A 30 -6.60 3.50 13.93
C ALA A 30 -5.41 2.82 13.21
N ARG A 31 -5.63 1.64 12.61
CA ARG A 31 -4.59 0.95 11.82
C ARG A 31 -4.18 1.75 10.56
N ILE A 32 -5.12 2.43 9.92
CA ILE A 32 -4.84 3.29 8.75
C ILE A 32 -4.03 4.53 9.18
N GLU A 33 -4.39 5.13 10.31
CA GLU A 33 -3.67 6.27 10.90
C GLU A 33 -2.22 5.89 11.25
N GLU A 34 -2.02 4.76 11.93
CA GLU A 34 -0.68 4.23 12.25
C GLU A 34 0.13 3.92 10.98
N TYR A 35 -0.48 3.26 9.99
CA TYR A 35 0.18 2.97 8.72
C TYR A 35 0.63 4.23 7.98
N ALA A 36 -0.23 5.26 7.93
CA ALA A 36 0.09 6.51 7.27
C ALA A 36 1.22 7.28 7.99
N ALA A 37 1.26 7.23 9.32
CA ALA A 37 2.29 7.88 10.12
C ALA A 37 3.66 7.17 10.04
N THR A 38 3.66 5.84 9.91
CA THR A 38 4.88 5.01 9.96
C THR A 38 5.46 4.68 8.58
N THR A 39 4.72 4.93 7.50
CA THR A 39 5.17 4.62 6.15
C THR A 39 5.60 5.89 5.39
N PRO A 40 6.87 5.99 4.95
CA PRO A 40 7.35 7.13 4.16
C PRO A 40 6.54 7.35 2.88
N ASP A 41 6.44 8.60 2.42
CA ASP A 41 5.88 9.00 1.13
C ASP A 41 6.95 9.81 0.35
N PRO A 42 7.45 9.33 -0.81
CA PRO A 42 7.09 8.09 -1.49
C PRO A 42 7.51 6.84 -0.69
N PRO A 43 6.78 5.71 -0.84
CA PRO A 43 7.17 4.46 -0.20
C PRO A 43 8.60 4.09 -0.63
N PRO A 44 9.42 3.55 0.29
CA PRO A 44 10.79 3.19 -0.04
C PRO A 44 10.80 2.18 -1.20
N HIS A 45 11.40 2.56 -2.32
CA HIS A 45 11.71 1.63 -3.39
C HIS A 45 12.75 0.66 -2.85
N GLY A 46 12.40 -0.63 -2.77
CA GLY A 46 13.40 -1.67 -2.52
C GLY A 46 14.47 -1.62 -3.63
N PRO A 47 15.69 -2.12 -3.38
CA PRO A 47 16.81 -2.06 -4.33
C PRO A 47 16.52 -2.71 -5.68
N HIS A 48 15.41 -3.44 -5.78
CA HIS A 48 15.04 -4.17 -6.96
C HIS A 48 13.79 -3.64 -7.69
N GLY A 49 13.31 -2.44 -7.35
CA GLY A 49 12.17 -1.81 -8.03
C GLY A 49 10.88 -2.64 -7.99
N ILE A 50 10.02 -2.44 -9.00
CA ILE A 50 8.80 -3.22 -9.17
C ILE A 50 9.17 -4.60 -9.73
N GLN A 51 8.91 -5.65 -8.95
CA GLN A 51 9.04 -7.03 -9.42
C GLN A 51 7.69 -7.74 -9.42
N THR A 52 7.45 -8.49 -10.49
CA THR A 52 6.28 -9.33 -10.64
C THR A 52 6.65 -10.76 -11.05
N SER A 53 5.74 -11.70 -10.83
CA SER A 53 5.79 -13.08 -11.33
C SER A 53 4.37 -13.59 -11.60
N GLY A 54 4.24 -14.82 -12.10
CA GLY A 54 2.94 -15.50 -12.22
C GLY A 54 2.64 -16.37 -11.00
N CYS A 55 1.41 -16.31 -10.50
CA CYS A 55 0.97 -17.16 -9.39
C CYS A 55 0.90 -18.63 -9.79
N PRO A 56 1.49 -19.55 -9.01
CA PRO A 56 1.43 -20.98 -9.32
C PRO A 56 0.01 -21.54 -9.24
N LEU A 57 -0.87 -20.93 -8.43
CA LEU A 57 -2.23 -21.40 -8.20
C LEU A 57 -3.24 -20.90 -9.25
N CYS A 58 -3.23 -19.60 -9.55
CA CYS A 58 -4.26 -18.97 -10.40
C CYS A 58 -3.71 -18.26 -11.64
N ARG A 59 -2.39 -18.35 -11.90
CA ARG A 59 -1.69 -17.74 -13.05
C ARG A 59 -1.76 -16.21 -13.17
N ARG A 60 -2.44 -15.52 -12.24
CA ARG A 60 -2.45 -14.04 -12.16
C ARG A 60 -1.14 -13.49 -11.60
N THR A 61 -0.93 -12.19 -11.80
CA THR A 61 0.26 -11.47 -11.34
C THR A 61 0.44 -11.56 -9.83
N MET A 62 1.65 -11.95 -9.41
CA MET A 62 2.16 -11.76 -8.06
C MET A 62 3.07 -10.55 -8.02
N TRP A 63 2.96 -9.76 -6.97
CA TRP A 63 3.79 -8.58 -6.72
C TRP A 63 4.76 -8.88 -5.60
N ARG A 64 6.05 -8.56 -5.81
CA ARG A 64 7.00 -8.61 -4.71
C ARG A 64 6.72 -7.46 -3.73
N GLN A 65 6.65 -7.80 -2.45
CA GLN A 65 6.52 -6.89 -1.32
C GLN A 65 7.60 -7.27 -0.31
N ARG A 66 8.71 -6.52 -0.27
CA ARG A 66 9.88 -6.82 0.58
C ARG A 66 10.41 -8.25 0.35
N ASP A 67 10.26 -9.12 1.33
CA ASP A 67 10.64 -10.53 1.40
C ASP A 67 9.52 -11.49 1.00
N LEU A 68 8.35 -10.98 0.58
CA LEU A 68 7.20 -11.77 0.17
C LEU A 68 6.83 -11.51 -1.29
N ARG A 69 6.11 -12.46 -1.90
CA ARG A 69 5.32 -12.26 -3.12
C ARG A 69 3.85 -12.49 -2.80
N VAL A 70 2.98 -11.59 -3.25
CA VAL A 70 1.53 -11.64 -3.00
C VAL A 70 0.77 -11.63 -4.31
N CYS A 71 -0.11 -12.61 -4.53
CA CYS A 71 -0.96 -12.68 -5.71
C CYS A 71 -2.10 -11.65 -5.64
N ALA A 72 -2.20 -10.78 -6.65
CA ALA A 72 -3.29 -9.80 -6.76
C ALA A 72 -4.66 -10.42 -7.07
N GLY A 73 -4.69 -11.71 -7.43
CA GLY A 73 -5.91 -12.42 -7.81
C GLY A 73 -6.51 -13.24 -6.69
N CYS A 74 -5.74 -14.18 -6.15
CA CYS A 74 -6.21 -15.16 -5.16
C CYS A 74 -5.65 -14.93 -3.75
N GLY A 75 -4.77 -13.95 -3.56
CA GLY A 75 -4.16 -13.67 -2.25
C GLY A 75 -3.08 -14.66 -1.80
N HIS A 76 -2.66 -15.61 -2.65
CA HIS A 76 -1.54 -16.50 -2.34
C HIS A 76 -0.26 -15.73 -1.99
N VAL A 77 0.44 -16.19 -0.95
CA VAL A 77 1.67 -15.58 -0.43
C VAL A 77 2.78 -16.63 -0.43
N GLU A 78 3.97 -16.24 -0.91
CA GLU A 78 5.19 -17.05 -0.83
C GLU A 78 6.39 -16.17 -0.45
N ASP A 79 7.40 -16.76 0.20
CA ASP A 79 8.64 -16.07 0.54
C ASP A 79 9.53 -15.87 -0.70
N VAL A 80 10.22 -14.75 -0.77
CA VAL A 80 11.26 -14.47 -1.76
C VAL A 80 12.56 -15.06 -1.22
N THR A 81 12.85 -16.30 -1.58
CA THR A 81 14.19 -16.86 -1.39
C THR A 81 15.18 -16.03 -2.21
N THR A 82 16.16 -15.43 -1.52
CA THR A 82 17.20 -14.60 -2.13
C THR A 82 18.28 -15.47 -2.75
#